data_AF-A0A5J6Z615-F1
#
_entry.id   AF-A0A5J6Z615-F1
#
_cell.length_a   1.000
_cell.length_b   1.000
_cell.length_c   1.000
_cell.angle_alpha   90.00
_cell.angle_beta   90.00
_cell.angle_gamma   90.00
#
_symmetry.space_group_name_H-M   'P 1'
#
loop_
_entity.id
_entity.type
_entity.pdbx_description
1 polymer ?
#
loop_
_entity_poly.entity_id
_entity_poly.type
_entity_poly.pdbx_seq_one_letter_code
_entity_poly.pdbx_strand_id
1 'polypeptide(L)'
;MDTVKNLNVSRRTFLTVLGAGSMTVLGLSGCSAWTERRPNEDLVRLAAEYQKILDSNNLNRFQKPFLDAQVDELTSEWNRVCGTDSEGNPPARCTDTAPIEDVDVPAEFTVADLQHDLIEVASGVEKDDQAAIDNGLLIGLAAALGGITKAPQHTELLELAPASVTAEIQDVYNGVHGAIFGSGLAIAEDDGTHAQLLRDTATALRGLRNAIAEAAKQQGVQLDTPPAGFTFEQAPTDVLEFMHEQTHSVVSALRYAAAHAEAGEDIRFAATWCCCIALNEIDLERAQQRNPLKTTVRG
;
A
#
# COMPACT_ATOMS: atom_id res chain seq x y z
N MET A 1 49.10 4.69 10.38
CA MET A 1 49.89 4.39 11.60
C MET A 1 49.60 5.48 12.61
N ASP A 2 48.60 5.18 13.44
CA ASP A 2 48.40 5.52 14.85
C ASP A 2 48.99 6.81 15.41
N THR A 3 48.13 7.68 15.96
CA THR A 3 48.01 7.74 17.43
C THR A 3 46.68 8.37 17.87
N VAL A 4 45.88 7.57 18.56
CA VAL A 4 44.71 7.92 19.36
C VAL A 4 45.14 8.77 20.56
N LYS A 5 44.43 9.87 20.87
CA LYS A 5 44.50 10.53 22.18
C LYS A 5 43.22 10.29 22.96
N ASN A 6 43.34 9.33 23.87
CA ASN A 6 42.42 9.06 24.98
C ASN A 6 42.32 10.28 25.91
N LEU A 7 41.11 10.65 26.30
CA LEU A 7 40.89 11.51 27.46
C LEU A 7 40.51 10.66 28.68
N ASN A 8 41.23 10.96 29.74
CA ASN A 8 41.33 10.20 30.98
C ASN A 8 40.05 10.15 31.79
N VAL A 9 39.79 8.93 32.27
CA VAL A 9 39.05 8.61 33.49
C VAL A 9 39.69 9.34 34.68
N SER A 10 38.87 10.04 35.48
CA SER A 10 39.23 10.40 36.86
C SER A 10 38.25 9.72 37.82
N ARG A 11 38.83 9.02 38.80
CA ARG A 11 38.17 8.15 39.77
C ARG A 11 38.48 8.68 41.17
N ARG A 12 37.51 8.48 42.08
CA ARG A 12 37.55 8.61 43.57
C ARG A 12 37.14 10.00 44.09
N THR A 13 36.28 10.14 45.11
CA THR A 13 36.14 9.32 46.32
C THR A 13 34.72 9.42 46.92
N PHE A 14 34.26 8.30 47.47
CA PHE A 14 33.13 8.11 48.39
C PHE A 14 33.10 9.10 49.56
N LEU A 15 31.90 9.54 49.98
CA LEU A 15 31.50 9.55 51.39
C LEU A 15 29.98 9.66 51.54
N THR A 16 29.43 8.62 52.16
CA THR A 16 28.05 8.40 52.59
C THR A 16 27.71 9.33 53.76
N VAL A 17 26.59 10.05 53.70
CA VAL A 17 25.92 10.60 54.89
C VAL A 17 24.44 10.22 54.83
N LEU A 18 24.05 9.39 55.80
CA LEU A 18 22.68 9.08 56.17
C LEU A 18 22.00 10.36 56.67
N GLY A 19 20.91 10.75 56.02
CA GLY A 19 20.04 11.84 56.45
C GLY A 19 18.61 11.51 56.07
N ALA A 20 17.84 11.01 57.04
CA ALA A 20 16.42 10.82 56.95
C ALA A 20 15.71 12.15 56.63
N GLY A 21 14.81 12.14 55.66
CA GLY A 21 14.01 13.32 55.34
C GLY A 21 13.13 13.09 54.12
N SER A 22 11.84 12.86 54.38
CA SER A 22 10.71 13.07 53.47
C SER A 22 10.78 12.39 52.10
N MET A 23 10.21 11.17 52.01
CA MET A 23 9.54 10.73 50.79
C MET A 23 8.38 11.68 50.49
N THR A 24 8.65 12.76 49.78
CA THR A 24 7.64 13.39 48.96
C THR A 24 7.56 12.54 47.70
N VAL A 25 6.69 11.53 47.74
CA VAL A 25 6.18 10.92 46.51
C VAL A 25 5.45 12.05 45.80
N LEU A 26 6.14 12.72 44.88
CA LEU A 26 5.48 13.44 43.80
C LEU A 26 4.79 12.36 42.98
N GLY A 27 3.58 12.01 43.41
CA GLY A 27 2.59 11.36 42.59
C GLY A 27 2.24 12.36 41.50
N LEU A 28 3.06 12.42 40.47
CA LEU A 28 2.60 12.78 39.15
C LEU A 28 1.69 11.62 38.75
N SER A 29 0.45 11.67 39.20
CA SER A 29 -0.67 11.10 38.46
C SER A 29 -0.69 11.84 37.13
N GLY A 30 0.16 11.39 36.20
CA GLY A 30 -0.07 11.54 34.78
C GLY A 30 -1.29 10.71 34.45
N CYS A 31 -2.45 11.18 34.90
CA CYS A 31 -3.72 10.83 34.29
C CYS A 31 -3.68 11.54 32.94
N SER A 32 -2.92 11.00 31.99
CA SER A 32 -3.24 11.22 30.58
C SER A 32 -4.64 10.63 30.47
N ALA A 33 -5.65 11.48 30.51
CA ALA A 33 -7.02 11.09 30.25
C ALA A 33 -6.96 10.28 28.95
N TRP A 34 -7.19 8.98 29.06
CA TRP A 34 -7.30 8.11 27.91
C TRP A 34 -8.58 8.57 27.21
N THR A 35 -8.44 9.50 26.27
CA THR A 35 -9.53 9.91 25.39
C THR A 35 -9.80 8.71 24.52
N GLU A 36 -10.89 8.00 24.85
CA GLU A 36 -11.40 6.87 24.10
C GLU A 36 -11.36 7.22 22.61
N ARG A 37 -10.47 6.56 21.87
CA ARG A 37 -10.31 6.84 20.45
C ARG A 37 -11.61 6.45 19.76
N ARG A 38 -12.23 7.42 19.08
CA ARG A 38 -13.40 7.14 18.28
C ARG A 38 -13.01 6.28 17.08
N PRO A 39 -13.92 5.43 16.63
CA PRO A 39 -13.69 4.70 15.40
C PRO A 39 -13.57 5.66 14.23
N ASN A 40 -12.68 5.34 13.30
CA ASN A 40 -12.50 6.15 12.09
C ASN A 40 -13.73 5.98 11.18
N GLU A 41 -14.42 7.08 10.88
CA GLU A 41 -15.69 7.08 10.14
C GLU A 41 -15.52 6.55 8.69
N ASP A 42 -14.36 6.77 8.07
CA ASP A 42 -14.07 6.23 6.75
C ASP A 42 -13.93 4.71 6.76
N LEU A 43 -13.30 4.14 7.80
CA LEU A 43 -13.23 2.69 7.96
C LEU A 43 -14.62 2.07 8.24
N VAL A 44 -15.50 2.77 8.97
CA VAL A 44 -16.92 2.33 9.11
C VAL A 44 -17.59 2.29 7.75
N ARG A 45 -17.43 3.37 6.99
CA ARG A 45 -18.07 3.52 5.67
C ARG A 45 -17.61 2.42 4.73
N LEU A 46 -16.31 2.19 4.62
CA LEU A 46 -15.73 1.10 3.81
C LEU A 46 -16.28 -0.27 4.25
N ALA A 47 -16.39 -0.55 5.55
CA ALA A 47 -16.95 -1.81 6.03
C ALA A 47 -18.43 -1.99 5.62
N ALA A 48 -19.23 -0.92 5.66
CA ALA A 48 -20.61 -0.94 5.19
C ALA A 48 -20.71 -1.19 3.68
N GLU A 49 -19.82 -0.59 2.89
CA GLU A 49 -19.71 -0.79 1.44
C GLU A 49 -19.34 -2.24 1.08
N TYR A 50 -18.39 -2.85 1.78
CA TYR A 50 -18.09 -4.28 1.65
C TYR A 50 -19.31 -5.14 1.97
N GLN A 51 -19.98 -4.88 3.09
CA GLN A 51 -21.16 -5.65 3.51
C GLN A 51 -22.28 -5.57 2.47
N LYS A 52 -22.50 -4.38 1.90
CA LYS A 52 -23.46 -4.17 0.81
C LYS A 52 -23.20 -5.07 -0.39
N ILE A 53 -21.94 -5.21 -0.79
CA ILE A 53 -21.52 -6.07 -1.90
C ILE A 53 -21.68 -7.54 -1.51
N LEU A 54 -21.29 -7.94 -0.29
CA LEU A 54 -21.38 -9.31 0.22
C LEU A 54 -22.81 -9.84 0.35
N ASP A 55 -23.76 -8.93 0.63
CA ASP A 55 -25.20 -9.22 0.67
C ASP A 55 -25.84 -9.28 -0.72
N SER A 56 -25.11 -8.90 -1.77
CA SER A 56 -25.60 -9.02 -3.14
C SER A 56 -25.60 -10.48 -3.61
N ASN A 57 -26.66 -10.88 -4.33
CA ASN A 57 -26.79 -12.24 -4.86
C ASN A 57 -25.95 -12.52 -6.12
N ASN A 58 -25.09 -11.58 -6.53
CA ASN A 58 -24.39 -11.63 -7.82
C ASN A 58 -22.93 -12.11 -7.71
N LEU A 59 -22.46 -12.43 -6.50
CA LEU A 59 -21.10 -12.91 -6.29
C LEU A 59 -20.95 -14.39 -6.68
N ASN A 60 -19.90 -14.70 -7.43
CA ASN A 60 -19.54 -16.08 -7.72
C ASN A 60 -18.82 -16.74 -6.52
N ARG A 61 -18.64 -18.07 -6.60
CA ARG A 61 -18.05 -18.89 -5.52
C ARG A 61 -16.63 -18.50 -5.07
N PHE A 62 -15.91 -17.71 -5.86
CA PHE A 62 -14.57 -17.24 -5.55
C PHE A 62 -14.55 -15.79 -5.04
N GLN A 63 -15.52 -14.97 -5.46
CA GLN A 63 -15.60 -13.56 -5.09
C GLN A 63 -15.99 -13.36 -3.63
N LYS A 64 -16.98 -14.11 -3.14
CA LYS A 64 -17.43 -13.96 -1.75
C LYS A 64 -16.31 -14.24 -0.73
N PRO A 65 -15.62 -15.40 -0.75
CA PRO A 65 -14.52 -15.66 0.18
C PRO A 65 -13.37 -14.66 0.07
N PHE A 66 -13.13 -14.13 -1.13
CA PHE A 66 -12.11 -13.11 -1.36
C PHE A 66 -12.47 -11.77 -0.71
N LEU A 67 -13.72 -11.31 -0.88
CA LEU A 67 -14.21 -10.09 -0.25
C LEU A 67 -14.34 -10.25 1.27
N ASP A 68 -14.77 -11.41 1.77
CA ASP A 68 -14.78 -11.73 3.21
C ASP A 68 -13.36 -11.58 3.81
N ALA A 69 -12.33 -12.11 3.12
CA ALA A 69 -10.95 -11.94 3.58
C ALA A 69 -10.47 -10.49 3.55
N GLN A 70 -10.96 -9.66 2.62
CA GLN A 70 -10.65 -8.22 2.60
C GLN A 70 -11.33 -7.48 3.77
N VAL A 71 -12.53 -7.91 4.17
CA VAL A 71 -13.20 -7.40 5.37
C VAL A 71 -12.41 -7.74 6.63
N ASP A 72 -11.81 -8.94 6.71
CA ASP A 72 -10.93 -9.32 7.83
C ASP A 72 -9.72 -8.38 7.96
N GLU A 73 -9.08 -8.03 6.84
CA GLU A 73 -7.96 -7.07 6.81
C GLU A 73 -8.40 -5.67 7.25
N LEU A 74 -9.56 -5.19 6.76
CA LEU A 74 -10.13 -3.90 7.18
C LEU A 74 -10.48 -3.87 8.67
N THR A 75 -10.98 -4.99 9.20
CA THR A 75 -11.32 -5.16 10.62
C THR A 75 -10.05 -5.18 11.49
N SER A 76 -8.99 -5.83 11.01
CA SER A 76 -7.67 -5.79 11.66
C SER A 76 -7.15 -4.36 11.77
N GLU A 77 -7.27 -3.59 10.69
CA GLU A 77 -6.85 -2.18 10.64
C GLU A 77 -7.70 -1.28 11.53
N TRP A 78 -9.02 -1.47 11.51
CA TRP A 78 -9.95 -0.83 12.43
C TRP A 78 -9.53 -1.01 13.90
N ASN A 79 -9.25 -2.26 14.30
CA ASN A 79 -8.81 -2.59 15.65
C ASN A 79 -7.46 -1.94 15.97
N ARG A 80 -6.53 -1.88 15.00
CA ARG A 80 -5.24 -1.19 15.17
C ARG A 80 -5.40 0.30 15.41
N VAL A 81 -6.25 0.97 14.62
CA VAL A 81 -6.49 2.43 14.71
C VAL A 81 -7.16 2.80 16.04
N CYS A 82 -8.14 2.00 16.46
CA CYS A 82 -8.81 2.15 17.75
C CYS A 82 -7.85 1.97 18.94
N GLY A 83 -6.83 1.11 18.80
CA GLY A 83 -5.89 0.79 19.86
C GLY A 83 -6.53 -0.01 21.00
N THR A 84 -5.78 -0.20 22.07
CA THR A 84 -6.24 -0.92 23.26
C THR A 84 -6.13 -0.07 24.51
N ASP A 85 -7.01 -0.33 25.48
CA ASP A 85 -6.96 0.26 26.81
C ASP A 85 -5.76 -0.24 27.63
N SER A 86 -5.62 0.24 28.86
CA SER A 86 -4.53 -0.17 29.76
C SER A 86 -4.55 -1.65 30.16
N GLU A 87 -5.65 -2.36 29.91
CA GLU A 87 -5.83 -3.78 30.18
C GLU A 87 -5.62 -4.65 28.92
N GLY A 88 -5.38 -4.01 27.77
CA GLY A 88 -5.18 -4.68 26.48
C GLY A 88 -6.48 -4.99 25.73
N ASN A 89 -7.63 -4.45 26.19
CA ASN A 89 -8.91 -4.63 25.51
C ASN A 89 -9.18 -3.48 24.54
N PRO A 90 -9.84 -3.72 23.39
CA PRO A 90 -10.29 -2.62 22.53
C PRO A 90 -11.36 -1.79 23.27
N PRO A 91 -11.43 -0.46 23.02
CA PRO A 91 -12.48 0.38 23.61
C PRO A 91 -13.88 -0.14 23.24
N ALA A 92 -14.86 0.04 24.14
CA ALA A 92 -16.20 -0.55 23.99
C ALA A 92 -16.94 -0.13 22.70
N ARG A 93 -16.54 0.99 22.09
CA ARG A 93 -17.07 1.49 20.82
C ARG A 93 -16.38 0.92 19.58
N CYS A 94 -15.24 0.24 19.75
CA CYS A 94 -14.52 -0.47 18.70
C CYS A 94 -14.68 -1.97 18.94
N THR A 95 -15.79 -2.51 18.45
CA THR A 95 -16.08 -3.94 18.45
C THR A 95 -15.43 -4.63 17.25
N ASP A 96 -15.35 -5.96 17.29
CA ASP A 96 -14.88 -6.80 16.16
C ASP A 96 -15.73 -6.66 14.89
N THR A 97 -16.87 -5.96 14.98
CA THR A 97 -17.73 -5.59 13.87
C THR A 97 -17.92 -4.09 13.84
N ALA A 98 -17.78 -3.47 12.67
CA ALA A 98 -18.06 -2.06 12.49
C ALA A 98 -19.57 -1.76 12.72
N PRO A 99 -19.92 -0.64 13.39
CA PRO A 99 -21.31 -0.26 13.59
C PRO A 99 -21.90 0.35 12.30
N ILE A 100 -22.29 -0.51 11.35
CA ILE A 100 -22.73 -0.12 10.00
C ILE A 100 -24.22 0.24 9.88
N GLU A 101 -25.00 0.14 10.96
CA GLU A 101 -26.47 0.20 10.94
C GLU A 101 -27.04 1.54 10.43
N ASP A 102 -26.23 2.62 10.43
CA ASP A 102 -26.64 3.97 10.03
C ASP A 102 -25.89 4.50 8.77
N VAL A 103 -25.10 3.68 8.09
CA VAL A 103 -24.39 4.10 6.87
C VAL A 103 -25.27 3.87 5.63
N ASP A 104 -25.66 4.97 4.97
CA ASP A 104 -26.43 4.91 3.72
C ASP A 104 -25.51 4.62 2.52
N VAL A 105 -25.47 3.35 2.09
CA VAL A 105 -24.75 2.92 0.89
C VAL A 105 -25.74 2.82 -0.29
N PRO A 106 -25.46 3.48 -1.44
CA PRO A 106 -26.34 3.45 -2.60
C PRO A 106 -26.77 2.05 -3.03
N ALA A 107 -28.01 1.91 -3.50
CA ALA A 107 -28.53 0.60 -3.92
C ALA A 107 -27.76 -0.01 -5.10
N GLU A 108 -27.23 0.82 -5.99
CA GLU A 108 -26.49 0.42 -7.20
C GLU A 108 -24.97 0.34 -6.98
N PHE A 109 -24.51 0.42 -5.73
CA PHE A 109 -23.09 0.39 -5.39
C PHE A 109 -22.40 -0.89 -5.88
N THR A 110 -21.26 -0.73 -6.53
CA THR A 110 -20.52 -1.79 -7.21
C THR A 110 -19.13 -1.99 -6.60
N VAL A 111 -18.46 -3.09 -6.99
CA VAL A 111 -17.06 -3.33 -6.62
C VAL A 111 -16.11 -2.27 -7.22
N ALA A 112 -16.49 -1.66 -8.35
CA ALA A 112 -15.72 -0.57 -8.93
C ALA A 112 -15.83 0.72 -8.08
N ASP A 113 -17.00 0.98 -7.51
CA ASP A 113 -17.20 2.09 -6.58
C ASP A 113 -16.39 1.85 -5.30
N LEU A 114 -16.42 0.63 -4.74
CA LEU A 114 -15.56 0.26 -3.59
C LEU A 114 -14.07 0.46 -3.88
N GLN A 115 -13.59 0.06 -5.07
CA GLN A 115 -12.20 0.27 -5.48
C GLN A 115 -11.85 1.76 -5.52
N HIS A 116 -12.77 2.59 -6.01
CA HIS A 116 -12.61 4.04 -6.01
C HIS A 116 -12.59 4.60 -4.59
N ASP A 117 -13.53 4.21 -3.74
CA ASP A 117 -13.66 4.72 -2.37
C ASP A 117 -12.47 4.33 -1.48
N LEU A 118 -11.87 3.15 -1.68
CA LEU A 118 -10.61 2.78 -1.02
C LEU A 118 -9.45 3.73 -1.38
N ILE A 119 -9.37 4.17 -2.65
CA ILE A 119 -8.36 5.12 -3.11
C ILE A 119 -8.68 6.54 -2.60
N GLU A 120 -9.95 6.93 -2.59
CA GLU A 120 -10.41 8.21 -2.04
C GLU A 120 -10.06 8.31 -0.54
N VAL A 121 -10.38 7.30 0.26
CA VAL A 121 -10.06 7.27 1.69
C VAL A 121 -8.55 7.34 1.91
N ALA A 122 -7.77 6.55 1.16
CA ALA A 122 -6.31 6.60 1.29
C ALA A 122 -5.73 7.99 0.95
N SER A 123 -6.31 8.67 -0.05
CA SER A 123 -5.83 9.99 -0.52
C SER A 123 -6.48 11.19 0.17
N GLY A 124 -7.53 10.97 0.97
CA GLY A 124 -8.24 11.97 1.77
C GLY A 124 -7.43 12.36 3.01
N VAL A 125 -6.41 13.19 2.83
CA VAL A 125 -5.47 13.57 3.90
C VAL A 125 -6.03 14.72 4.75
N GLU A 126 -6.75 14.39 5.83
CA GLU A 126 -6.60 15.11 7.09
C GLU A 126 -5.87 14.17 8.07
N LYS A 127 -4.55 14.31 8.17
CA LYS A 127 -3.73 13.66 9.21
C LYS A 127 -3.99 14.34 10.54
N ASP A 128 -5.20 14.20 11.09
CA ASP A 128 -5.44 14.55 12.48
C ASP A 128 -4.82 13.47 13.39
N ASP A 129 -4.35 13.83 14.58
CA ASP A 129 -3.47 13.07 15.50
C ASP A 129 -3.99 11.68 15.99
N GLN A 130 -5.09 11.18 15.42
CA GLN A 130 -5.52 9.79 15.53
C GLN A 130 -4.51 8.86 14.84
N ALA A 131 -4.46 7.57 15.19
CA ALA A 131 -3.61 6.64 14.43
C ALA A 131 -4.02 6.69 12.96
N ALA A 132 -3.14 7.24 12.11
CA ALA A 132 -3.38 7.34 10.68
C ALA A 132 -3.68 5.94 10.13
N ILE A 133 -4.68 5.85 9.26
CA ILE A 133 -5.00 4.64 8.51
C ILE A 133 -3.75 4.23 7.71
N ASP A 134 -3.50 2.93 7.61
CA ASP A 134 -2.49 2.38 6.72
C ASP A 134 -2.97 2.54 5.26
N ASN A 135 -2.56 3.65 4.64
CA ASN A 135 -2.83 3.92 3.22
C ASN A 135 -2.31 2.79 2.32
N GLY A 136 -1.18 2.17 2.69
CA GLY A 136 -0.64 1.03 1.96
C GLY A 136 -1.62 -0.14 1.97
N LEU A 137 -2.24 -0.46 3.11
CA LEU A 137 -3.28 -1.49 3.18
C LEU A 137 -4.46 -1.18 2.25
N LEU A 138 -5.06 0.01 2.37
CA LEU A 138 -6.24 0.37 1.56
C LEU A 138 -5.95 0.26 0.06
N ILE A 139 -4.76 0.69 -0.37
CA ILE A 139 -4.32 0.61 -1.76
C ILE A 139 -4.08 -0.83 -2.18
N GLY A 140 -3.52 -1.67 -1.32
CA GLY A 140 -3.34 -3.08 -1.60
C GLY A 140 -4.67 -3.83 -1.74
N LEU A 141 -5.69 -3.46 -0.95
CA LEU A 141 -7.06 -3.95 -1.09
C LEU A 141 -7.67 -3.49 -2.43
N ALA A 142 -7.55 -2.19 -2.75
CA ALA A 142 -8.04 -1.63 -4.01
C ALA A 142 -7.38 -2.28 -5.24
N ALA A 143 -6.07 -2.53 -5.19
CA ALA A 143 -5.34 -3.20 -6.27
C ALA A 143 -5.80 -4.65 -6.45
N ALA A 144 -6.07 -5.37 -5.36
CA ALA A 144 -6.60 -6.74 -5.40
C ALA A 144 -8.02 -6.81 -6.02
N LEU A 145 -8.84 -5.77 -5.86
CA LEU A 145 -10.19 -5.71 -6.47
C LEU A 145 -10.18 -5.76 -8.01
N GLY A 146 -9.06 -5.49 -8.67
CA GLY A 146 -8.89 -5.71 -10.11
C GLY A 146 -9.11 -7.17 -10.55
N GLY A 147 -9.10 -8.12 -9.61
CA GLY A 147 -9.50 -9.50 -9.86
C GLY A 147 -10.99 -9.65 -10.21
N ILE A 148 -11.80 -8.66 -9.82
CA ILE A 148 -13.25 -8.59 -10.00
C ILE A 148 -13.64 -7.46 -10.97
N THR A 149 -13.03 -6.29 -10.82
CA THR A 149 -13.30 -5.11 -11.65
C THR A 149 -12.40 -5.09 -12.88
N LYS A 150 -12.75 -4.27 -13.86
CA LYS A 150 -11.76 -3.82 -14.85
C LYS A 150 -11.11 -2.58 -14.26
N ALA A 151 -9.97 -2.75 -13.60
CA ALA A 151 -9.18 -1.64 -13.09
C ALA A 151 -8.85 -0.64 -14.22
N PRO A 152 -8.53 0.63 -13.90
CA PRO A 152 -8.24 1.63 -14.93
C PRO A 152 -7.09 1.17 -15.83
N GLN A 153 -7.28 1.34 -17.13
CA GLN A 153 -6.26 0.99 -18.12
C GLN A 153 -5.20 2.08 -18.18
N HIS A 154 -3.95 1.72 -18.52
CA HIS A 154 -2.85 2.69 -18.56
C HIS A 154 -3.13 3.90 -19.47
N THR A 155 -3.95 3.74 -20.52
CA THR A 155 -4.36 4.83 -21.41
C THR A 155 -5.20 5.91 -20.72
N GLU A 156 -5.91 5.53 -19.66
CA GLU A 156 -6.74 6.43 -18.85
C GLU A 156 -5.90 7.20 -17.82
N LEU A 157 -4.64 6.78 -17.61
CA LEU A 157 -3.76 7.31 -16.56
C LEU A 157 -2.62 8.18 -17.09
N LEU A 158 -2.54 8.40 -18.40
CA LEU A 158 -1.41 9.12 -19.01
C LEU A 158 -1.29 10.57 -18.56
N GLU A 159 -2.38 11.19 -18.13
CA GLU A 159 -2.43 12.57 -17.61
C GLU A 159 -2.29 12.63 -16.09
N LEU A 160 -2.28 11.48 -15.39
CA LEU A 160 -2.10 11.42 -13.95
C LEU A 160 -0.61 11.49 -13.63
N ALA A 161 -0.20 12.53 -12.92
CA ALA A 161 1.17 12.76 -12.50
C ALA A 161 1.25 12.91 -10.97
N PRO A 162 2.38 12.53 -10.34
CA PRO A 162 2.61 12.85 -8.94
C PRO A 162 2.80 14.38 -8.79
N ALA A 163 2.32 14.93 -7.68
CA ALA A 163 2.55 16.31 -7.29
C ALA A 163 4.04 16.56 -6.97
N SER A 164 4.72 15.55 -6.42
CA SER A 164 6.15 15.61 -6.10
C SER A 164 6.87 14.32 -6.50
N VAL A 165 8.02 14.45 -7.18
CA VAL A 165 8.92 13.32 -7.43
C VAL A 165 9.79 13.10 -6.19
N THR A 166 9.30 12.27 -5.27
CA THR A 166 9.99 11.88 -4.04
C THR A 166 11.01 10.76 -4.28
N ALA A 167 11.77 10.39 -3.23
CA ALA A 167 12.70 9.25 -3.29
C ALA A 167 11.96 7.93 -3.61
N GLU A 168 10.77 7.74 -3.04
CA GLU A 168 9.94 6.55 -3.27
C GLU A 168 9.42 6.49 -4.71
N ILE A 169 9.02 7.63 -5.28
CA ILE A 169 8.64 7.71 -6.70
C ILE A 169 9.85 7.46 -7.62
N GLN A 170 11.05 7.89 -7.22
CA GLN A 170 12.28 7.59 -7.92
C GLN A 170 12.66 6.09 -7.85
N ASP A 171 12.41 5.43 -6.71
CA ASP A 171 12.58 3.98 -6.57
C ASP A 171 11.59 3.22 -7.48
N VAL A 172 10.33 3.67 -7.55
CA VAL A 172 9.36 3.15 -8.54
C VAL A 172 9.89 3.33 -9.96
N TYR A 173 10.39 4.52 -10.31
CA TYR A 173 10.96 4.79 -11.63
C TYR A 173 12.09 3.83 -12.00
N ASN A 174 13.01 3.61 -11.05
CA ASN A 174 14.15 2.70 -11.22
C ASN A 174 13.70 1.24 -11.39
N GLY A 175 12.76 0.78 -10.55
CA GLY A 175 12.18 -0.57 -10.63
C GLY A 175 11.46 -0.81 -11.97
N VAL A 176 10.73 0.19 -12.46
CA VAL A 176 10.01 0.11 -13.74
C VAL A 176 10.97 -0.06 -14.92
N HIS A 177 12.15 0.55 -14.93
CA HIS A 177 13.14 0.30 -16.00
C HIS A 177 13.61 -1.16 -16.02
N GLY A 178 13.85 -1.75 -14.85
CA GLY A 178 14.18 -3.16 -14.71
C GLY A 178 13.06 -4.05 -15.26
N ALA A 179 11.81 -3.78 -14.88
CA ALA A 179 10.65 -4.51 -15.37
C ALA A 179 10.41 -4.35 -16.88
N ILE A 180 10.66 -3.15 -17.46
CA ILE A 180 10.59 -2.93 -18.91
C ILE A 180 11.67 -3.75 -19.62
N PHE A 181 12.89 -3.77 -19.09
CA PHE A 181 13.96 -4.59 -19.66
C PHE A 181 13.63 -6.08 -19.58
N GLY A 182 13.14 -6.54 -18.41
CA GLY A 182 12.62 -7.90 -18.21
C GLY A 182 11.52 -8.26 -19.20
N SER A 183 10.58 -7.36 -19.47
CA SER A 183 9.53 -7.58 -20.49
C SER A 183 10.09 -7.83 -21.88
N GLY A 184 11.21 -7.21 -22.23
CA GLY A 184 11.91 -7.47 -23.49
C GLY A 184 12.46 -8.89 -23.57
N LEU A 185 13.02 -9.39 -22.46
CA LEU A 185 13.51 -10.78 -22.37
C LEU A 185 12.35 -11.78 -22.42
N ALA A 186 11.29 -11.54 -21.64
CA ALA A 186 10.12 -12.41 -21.64
C ALA A 186 9.47 -12.52 -23.02
N ILE A 187 9.35 -11.41 -23.76
CA ILE A 187 8.83 -11.40 -25.14
C ILE A 187 9.77 -12.15 -26.10
N ALA A 188 11.09 -12.08 -25.89
CA ALA A 188 12.06 -12.75 -26.74
C ALA A 188 12.08 -14.27 -26.52
N GLU A 189 11.82 -14.73 -25.30
CA GLU A 189 11.79 -16.14 -24.92
C GLU A 189 10.39 -16.77 -25.07
N ASP A 190 9.32 -15.97 -25.17
CA ASP A 190 7.96 -16.47 -25.42
C ASP A 190 7.87 -17.10 -26.81
N ASP A 191 7.17 -18.24 -26.91
CA ASP A 191 6.95 -18.96 -28.17
C ASP A 191 5.89 -18.28 -29.07
N GLY A 192 5.37 -17.12 -28.64
CA GLY A 192 4.33 -16.35 -29.29
C GLY A 192 2.95 -16.54 -28.65
N THR A 193 2.77 -17.50 -27.74
CA THR A 193 1.48 -17.79 -27.11
C THR A 193 0.96 -16.63 -26.25
N HIS A 194 1.86 -15.91 -25.58
CA HIS A 194 1.50 -14.84 -24.64
C HIS A 194 1.94 -13.46 -25.11
N ALA A 195 2.43 -13.34 -26.34
CA ALA A 195 3.03 -12.13 -26.89
C ALA A 195 2.19 -10.86 -26.69
N GLN A 196 0.85 -10.94 -26.80
CA GLN A 196 -0.02 -9.77 -26.61
C GLN A 196 -0.05 -9.33 -25.14
N LEU A 197 -0.28 -10.27 -24.21
CA LEU A 197 -0.29 -9.99 -22.77
C LEU A 197 1.04 -9.38 -22.29
N LEU A 198 2.17 -9.93 -22.74
CA LEU A 198 3.50 -9.43 -22.41
C LEU A 198 3.73 -8.02 -22.98
N ARG A 199 3.23 -7.73 -24.20
CA ARG A 199 3.30 -6.38 -24.81
C ARG A 199 2.43 -5.38 -24.08
N ASP A 200 1.23 -5.75 -23.67
CA ASP A 200 0.31 -4.89 -22.93
C ASP A 200 0.90 -4.53 -21.56
N THR A 201 1.46 -5.53 -20.86
CA THR A 201 2.21 -5.32 -19.61
C THR A 201 3.38 -4.35 -19.81
N ALA A 202 4.20 -4.58 -20.85
CA ALA A 202 5.33 -3.70 -21.17
C ALA A 202 4.88 -2.27 -21.53
N THR A 203 3.69 -2.12 -22.13
CA THR A 203 3.13 -0.81 -22.51
C THR A 203 2.65 -0.06 -21.28
N ALA A 204 1.97 -0.73 -20.34
CA ALA A 204 1.57 -0.14 -19.07
C ALA A 204 2.79 0.34 -18.26
N LEU A 205 3.85 -0.48 -18.16
CA LEU A 205 5.10 -0.10 -17.50
C LEU A 205 5.76 1.13 -18.14
N ARG A 206 5.78 1.20 -19.49
CA ARG A 206 6.28 2.39 -20.20
C ARG A 206 5.42 3.62 -19.94
N GLY A 207 4.11 3.45 -19.83
CA GLY A 207 3.17 4.51 -19.44
C GLY A 207 3.55 5.11 -18.09
N LEU A 208 3.72 4.26 -17.06
CA LEU A 208 4.13 4.68 -15.71
C LEU A 208 5.48 5.42 -15.73
N ARG A 209 6.49 4.84 -16.38
CA ARG A 209 7.80 5.48 -16.53
C ARG A 209 7.69 6.87 -17.16
N ASN A 210 6.87 6.99 -18.22
CA ASN A 210 6.72 8.26 -18.93
C ASN A 210 5.98 9.30 -18.08
N ALA A 211 4.97 8.90 -17.30
CA ALA A 211 4.25 9.79 -16.38
C ALA A 211 5.21 10.36 -15.32
N ILE A 212 6.04 9.51 -14.70
CA ILE A 212 7.05 9.97 -13.73
C ILE A 212 8.11 10.87 -14.41
N ALA A 213 8.59 10.50 -15.60
CA ALA A 213 9.58 11.29 -16.32
C ALA A 213 9.07 12.68 -16.72
N GLU A 214 7.82 12.78 -17.15
CA GLU A 214 7.22 14.06 -17.51
C GLU A 214 6.98 14.92 -16.25
N ALA A 215 6.52 14.32 -15.14
CA ALA A 215 6.40 15.01 -13.86
C ALA A 215 7.76 15.56 -13.37
N ALA A 216 8.81 14.75 -13.41
CA ALA A 216 10.15 15.17 -13.03
C ALA A 216 10.64 16.35 -13.88
N LYS A 217 10.42 16.28 -15.20
CA LYS A 217 10.76 17.37 -16.12
C LYS A 217 9.99 18.66 -15.83
N GLN A 218 8.69 18.58 -15.53
CA GLN A 218 7.86 19.72 -15.17
C GLN A 218 8.29 20.36 -13.84
N GLN A 219 8.71 19.53 -12.89
CA GLN A 219 9.18 19.95 -11.57
C GLN A 219 10.67 20.36 -11.55
N GLY A 220 11.40 20.17 -12.65
CA GLY A 220 12.85 20.44 -12.73
C GLY A 220 13.71 19.47 -11.91
N VAL A 221 13.18 18.29 -11.59
CA VAL A 221 13.85 17.22 -10.85
C VAL A 221 14.65 16.36 -11.83
N GLN A 222 15.91 16.09 -11.50
CA GLN A 222 16.74 15.17 -12.27
C GLN A 222 16.53 13.74 -11.76
N LEU A 223 16.01 12.88 -12.61
CA LEU A 223 15.91 11.44 -12.34
C LEU A 223 17.27 10.74 -12.51
N ASP A 224 17.46 9.67 -11.77
CA ASP A 224 18.60 8.78 -11.97
C ASP A 224 18.62 8.22 -13.40
N THR A 225 19.82 8.14 -13.96
CA THR A 225 19.99 7.50 -15.26
C THR A 225 20.01 5.99 -15.05
N PRO A 226 19.06 5.24 -15.64
CA PRO A 226 19.06 3.79 -15.52
C PRO A 226 20.35 3.19 -16.12
N PRO A 227 20.82 2.04 -15.61
CA PRO A 227 21.98 1.37 -16.18
C PRO A 227 21.72 0.96 -17.63
N ALA A 228 22.78 0.80 -18.42
CA ALA A 228 22.69 0.38 -19.82
C ALA A 228 22.15 -1.07 -19.98
N GLY A 229 22.13 -1.86 -18.91
CA GLY A 229 21.56 -3.20 -18.88
C GLY A 229 21.30 -3.67 -17.45
N PHE A 230 20.42 -4.65 -17.32
CA PHE A 230 20.07 -5.29 -16.06
C PHE A 230 20.55 -6.74 -16.06
N THR A 231 20.95 -7.25 -14.90
CA THR A 231 21.37 -8.64 -14.74
C THR A 231 20.26 -9.42 -14.04
N PHE A 232 19.85 -10.53 -14.65
CA PHE A 232 19.00 -11.52 -14.01
C PHE A 232 19.83 -12.78 -13.78
N GLU A 233 19.62 -13.45 -12.64
CA GLU A 233 20.41 -14.63 -12.29
C GLU A 233 20.23 -15.77 -13.29
N GLN A 234 19.07 -15.85 -13.94
CA GLN A 234 18.73 -16.89 -14.91
C GLN A 234 17.87 -16.31 -16.04
N ALA A 235 17.97 -16.91 -17.23
CA ALA A 235 17.02 -16.65 -18.31
C ALA A 235 15.64 -17.20 -17.91
N PRO A 236 14.53 -16.53 -18.31
CA PRO A 236 13.20 -16.96 -17.90
C PRO A 236 12.85 -18.32 -18.52
N THR A 237 12.70 -19.35 -17.68
CA THR A 237 12.20 -20.67 -18.10
C THR A 237 10.68 -20.72 -18.16
N ASP A 238 10.02 -19.89 -17.34
CA ASP A 238 8.59 -19.59 -17.41
C ASP A 238 8.45 -18.07 -17.56
N VAL A 239 8.06 -17.63 -18.76
CA VAL A 239 7.96 -16.20 -19.10
C VAL A 239 6.83 -15.51 -18.34
N LEU A 240 5.77 -16.23 -17.98
CA LEU A 240 4.64 -15.66 -17.26
C LEU A 240 4.98 -15.50 -15.78
N GLU A 241 5.61 -16.49 -15.16
CA GLU A 241 6.08 -16.41 -13.78
C GLU A 241 7.14 -15.31 -13.65
N PHE A 242 8.12 -15.27 -14.55
CA PHE A 242 9.12 -14.21 -14.58
C PHE A 242 8.49 -12.82 -14.69
N MET A 243 7.53 -12.61 -15.60
CA MET A 243 6.86 -11.31 -15.71
C MET A 243 5.97 -10.97 -14.53
N HIS A 244 5.39 -11.97 -13.87
CA HIS A 244 4.64 -11.78 -12.63
C HIS A 244 5.57 -11.26 -11.53
N GLU A 245 6.78 -11.80 -11.37
CA GLU A 245 7.77 -11.30 -10.41
C GLU A 245 8.22 -9.85 -10.72
N GLN A 246 8.44 -9.53 -12.00
CA GLN A 246 8.83 -8.18 -12.41
C GLN A 246 7.74 -7.15 -12.13
N THR A 247 6.48 -7.48 -12.41
CA THR A 247 5.34 -6.61 -12.12
C THR A 247 5.07 -6.50 -10.64
N HIS A 248 5.22 -7.59 -9.88
CA HIS A 248 5.09 -7.63 -8.43
C HIS A 248 6.02 -6.67 -7.70
N SER A 249 7.27 -6.60 -8.12
CA SER A 249 8.23 -5.64 -7.54
C SER A 249 7.78 -4.19 -7.76
N VAL A 250 7.15 -3.88 -8.90
CA VAL A 250 6.64 -2.53 -9.21
C VAL A 250 5.37 -2.21 -8.43
N VAL A 251 4.42 -3.15 -8.32
CA VAL A 251 3.20 -2.98 -7.51
C VAL A 251 3.55 -2.75 -6.05
N SER A 252 4.51 -3.51 -5.52
CA SER A 252 5.01 -3.36 -4.15
C SER A 252 5.65 -1.98 -3.92
N ALA A 253 6.47 -1.51 -4.86
CA ALA A 253 7.08 -0.18 -4.79
C ALA A 253 6.04 0.95 -4.84
N LEU A 254 4.99 0.82 -5.66
CA LEU A 254 3.89 1.78 -5.73
C LEU A 254 3.08 1.81 -4.43
N ARG A 255 2.75 0.64 -3.87
CA ARG A 255 2.09 0.53 -2.57
C ARG A 255 2.91 1.19 -1.47
N TYR A 256 4.22 0.93 -1.45
CA TYR A 256 5.15 1.56 -0.51
C TYR A 256 5.20 3.08 -0.67
N ALA A 257 5.32 3.58 -1.90
CA ALA A 257 5.34 5.02 -2.17
C ALA A 257 4.07 5.71 -1.68
N ALA A 258 2.90 5.09 -1.89
CA ALA A 258 1.64 5.65 -1.43
C ALA A 258 1.50 5.64 0.10
N ALA A 259 2.02 4.62 0.78
CA ALA A 259 2.03 4.56 2.25
C ALA A 259 2.90 5.66 2.90
N HIS A 260 3.91 6.15 2.19
CA HIS A 260 4.87 7.15 2.70
C HIS A 260 4.64 8.56 2.13
N ALA A 261 3.73 8.70 1.16
CA ALA A 261 3.40 10.00 0.60
C ALA A 261 2.69 10.92 1.61
N GLU A 262 3.01 12.21 1.53
CA GLU A 262 2.40 13.23 2.39
C GLU A 262 1.22 13.94 1.73
N ALA A 263 1.26 14.08 0.40
CA ALA A 263 0.20 14.73 -0.36
C ALA A 263 -0.82 13.71 -0.90
N GLY A 264 -2.11 14.02 -0.79
CA GLY A 264 -3.18 13.19 -1.33
C GLY A 264 -3.05 12.93 -2.84
N GLU A 265 -2.54 13.90 -3.59
CA GLU A 265 -2.27 13.76 -5.03
C GLU A 265 -1.21 12.69 -5.34
N ASP A 266 -0.14 12.62 -4.53
CA ASP A 266 0.92 11.61 -4.68
C ASP A 266 0.40 10.21 -4.30
N ILE A 267 -0.40 10.12 -3.22
CA ILE A 267 -1.07 8.89 -2.80
C ILE A 267 -1.97 8.39 -3.94
N ARG A 268 -2.80 9.27 -4.51
CA ARG A 268 -3.72 8.94 -5.60
C ARG A 268 -2.98 8.50 -6.86
N PHE A 269 -1.91 9.20 -7.24
CA PHE A 269 -1.05 8.81 -8.35
C PHE A 269 -0.53 7.38 -8.14
N ALA A 270 0.12 7.11 -7.01
CA ALA A 270 0.69 5.82 -6.72
C ALA A 270 -0.37 4.71 -6.60
N ALA A 271 -1.51 5.00 -5.97
CA ALA A 271 -2.64 4.06 -5.81
C ALA A 271 -3.25 3.64 -7.15
N THR A 272 -3.47 4.60 -8.04
CA THR A 272 -4.15 4.34 -9.31
C THR A 272 -3.23 3.58 -10.26
N TRP A 273 -1.94 3.93 -10.30
CA TRP A 273 -0.93 3.14 -11.02
C TRP A 273 -0.72 1.76 -10.38
N CYS A 274 -0.80 1.62 -9.05
CA CYS A 274 -0.75 0.33 -8.37
C CYS A 274 -1.87 -0.59 -8.87
N CYS A 275 -3.11 -0.10 -8.90
CA CYS A 275 -4.26 -0.84 -9.43
C CYS A 275 -4.09 -1.22 -10.91
N CYS A 276 -3.55 -0.31 -11.73
CA CYS A 276 -3.30 -0.55 -13.14
C CYS A 276 -2.25 -1.65 -13.38
N ILE A 277 -1.12 -1.61 -12.68
CA ILE A 277 -0.06 -2.62 -12.83
C ILE A 277 -0.50 -3.96 -12.22
N ALA A 278 -1.22 -3.95 -11.08
CA ALA A 278 -1.80 -5.15 -10.48
C ALA A 278 -2.79 -5.86 -11.41
N LEU A 279 -3.52 -5.14 -12.28
CA LEU A 279 -4.36 -5.76 -13.30
C LEU A 279 -3.54 -6.64 -14.26
N ASN A 280 -2.32 -6.22 -14.61
CA ASN A 280 -1.42 -7.04 -15.43
C ASN A 280 -0.96 -8.30 -14.67
N GLU A 281 -0.66 -8.22 -13.36
CA GLU A 281 -0.37 -9.42 -12.55
C GLU A 281 -1.54 -10.40 -12.56
N ILE A 282 -2.76 -9.88 -12.41
CA ILE A 282 -3.99 -10.67 -12.42
C ILE A 282 -4.16 -11.39 -13.76
N ASP A 283 -3.89 -10.71 -14.87
CA ASP A 283 -3.98 -11.32 -16.20
C ASP A 283 -2.84 -12.34 -16.43
N LEU A 284 -1.65 -12.10 -15.91
CA LEU A 284 -0.54 -13.07 -15.88
C LEU A 284 -0.89 -14.31 -15.06
N GLU A 285 -1.51 -14.15 -13.89
CA GLU A 285 -1.99 -15.25 -13.04
C GLU A 285 -3.07 -16.07 -13.76
N ARG A 286 -4.03 -15.40 -14.41
CA ARG A 286 -5.07 -16.07 -15.22
C ARG A 286 -4.46 -16.87 -16.37
N ALA A 287 -3.47 -16.31 -17.07
CA ALA A 287 -2.75 -17.01 -18.13
C ALA A 287 -2.03 -18.27 -17.62
N GLN A 288 -1.52 -18.22 -16.38
CA GLN A 288 -0.94 -19.37 -15.68
C GLN A 288 -1.98 -20.31 -15.05
N GLN A 289 -3.28 -20.11 -15.31
CA GLN A 289 -4.38 -20.86 -14.69
C GLN A 289 -4.42 -20.77 -13.15
N ARG A 290 -3.81 -19.73 -12.57
CA ARG A 290 -3.91 -19.39 -11.16
C ARG A 290 -5.20 -18.61 -10.92
N ASN A 291 -5.77 -18.73 -9.72
CA ASN A 291 -6.92 -17.93 -9.31
C ASN A 291 -6.43 -16.62 -8.67
N PRO A 292 -6.63 -15.45 -9.32
CA PRO A 292 -6.15 -14.18 -8.80
C PRO A 292 -6.85 -13.72 -7.52
N LEU A 293 -8.02 -14.30 -7.21
CA LEU A 293 -8.79 -14.03 -6.01
C LEU A 293 -8.26 -14.78 -4.77
N LYS A 294 -7.09 -15.43 -4.88
CA LYS A 294 -6.36 -15.96 -3.71
C LYS A 294 -5.48 -14.90 -3.03
N THR A 295 -5.26 -13.76 -3.67
CA THR A 295 -4.41 -12.68 -3.17
C THR A 295 -5.29 -11.54 -2.67
N THR A 296 -5.54 -11.50 -1.36
CA THR A 296 -6.44 -10.54 -0.70
C THR A 296 -5.93 -9.10 -0.76
N VAL A 297 -4.62 -8.91 -0.65
CA VAL A 297 -3.91 -7.63 -0.68
C VAL A 297 -2.77 -7.75 -1.68
N ARG A 298 -2.63 -6.79 -2.60
CA ARG A 298 -1.56 -6.76 -3.61
C ARG A 298 -0.53 -5.67 -3.33
N GLY A 299 0.72 -5.94 -3.73
CA GLY A 299 1.90 -5.12 -3.43
C GLY A 299 2.40 -5.29 -2.01
#